data_AF-A0AAD4MYG4-F1
#
_entry.id   AF-A0AAD4MYG4-F1
#
_cell.length_a   1.000
_cell.length_b   1.000
_cell.length_c   1.000
_cell.angle_alpha   90.00
_cell.angle_beta   90.00
_cell.angle_gamma   90.00
#
_symmetry.space_group_name_H-M   'P 1'
#
loop_
_entity.id
_entity.type
_entity.pdbx_description
1 polymer ?
#
loop_
_entity_poly.entity_id
_entity_poly.type
_entity_poly.pdbx_seq_one_letter_code
_entity_poly.pdbx_strand_id
1 'polypeptide(L)'
;MATVAEKPVEKMEVEEQLDDEILRMSADDLRSRTQLLDNEIRIMRSEVQRINHSVQTLKEKVKENNERIKMNKTLPYLVSNVIELLDLEETQEEEGANVDLDAYKTKCAVIKTSTRATYFLPVVGLVDPAELKPGDLVGVNKVYWNNIAE
;
A
#
# COMPACT_ATOMS: atom_id res chain seq x y z
N MET A 1 -23.32 32.63 -46.58
CA MET A 1 -22.18 33.48 -46.15
C MET A 1 -22.03 33.27 -44.65
N ALA A 2 -21.32 32.21 -44.26
CA ALA A 2 -21.13 31.83 -42.85
C ALA A 2 -19.73 32.27 -42.43
N THR A 3 -19.68 33.10 -41.40
CA THR A 3 -18.46 33.70 -40.83
C THR A 3 -17.59 32.63 -40.19
N VAL A 4 -16.37 32.50 -40.69
CA VAL A 4 -15.31 31.67 -40.08
C VAL A 4 -14.89 32.35 -38.78
N ALA A 5 -15.14 31.68 -37.65
CA ALA A 5 -14.65 32.12 -36.36
C ALA A 5 -13.15 31.83 -36.28
N GLU A 6 -12.33 32.87 -36.43
CA GLU A 6 -10.90 32.82 -36.14
C GLU A 6 -10.70 32.59 -34.64
N LYS A 7 -10.04 31.48 -34.29
CA LYS A 7 -9.58 31.23 -32.91
C LYS A 7 -8.46 32.23 -32.57
N PRO A 8 -8.46 32.84 -31.39
CA PRO A 8 -7.42 33.77 -30.99
C PRO A 8 -6.08 33.02 -30.86
N VAL A 9 -5.06 33.54 -31.54
CA VAL A 9 -3.68 33.08 -31.41
C VAL A 9 -3.20 33.51 -30.02
N GLU A 10 -3.06 32.56 -29.11
CA GLU A 10 -2.38 32.77 -27.84
C GLU A 10 -0.94 33.20 -28.14
N LYS A 11 -0.61 34.45 -27.81
CA LYS A 11 0.75 34.95 -27.86
C LYS A 11 1.56 34.21 -26.80
N MET A 12 2.46 33.34 -27.25
CA MET A 12 3.57 32.86 -26.43
C MET A 12 4.47 34.06 -26.12
N GLU A 13 4.23 34.73 -24.98
CA GLU A 13 5.25 35.54 -24.34
C GLU A 13 6.24 34.57 -23.67
N VAL A 14 7.26 34.18 -24.42
CA VAL A 14 8.46 33.57 -23.87
C VAL A 14 9.63 34.45 -24.29
N GLU A 15 9.83 35.54 -23.55
CA GLU A 15 11.18 36.09 -23.37
C GLU A 15 11.71 35.57 -22.03
N GLU A 16 11.83 34.24 -21.91
CA GLU A 16 12.92 33.71 -21.09
C GLU A 16 14.20 34.03 -21.88
N GLN A 17 15.07 34.87 -21.31
CA GLN A 17 16.39 35.12 -21.85
C GLN A 17 17.02 33.78 -22.24
N LEU A 18 17.32 33.62 -23.53
CA LEU A 18 17.91 32.40 -24.04
C LEU A 18 19.22 32.15 -23.29
N ASP A 19 19.35 30.99 -22.65
CA ASP A 19 20.50 30.67 -21.80
C ASP A 19 21.83 30.94 -22.53
N ASP A 20 22.81 31.55 -21.84
CA ASP A 20 24.13 31.88 -22.40
C ASP A 20 24.85 30.64 -22.97
N GLU A 21 24.46 29.44 -22.52
CA GLU A 21 24.94 28.16 -23.03
C GLU A 21 24.38 27.84 -24.43
N ILE A 22 23.12 28.19 -24.70
CA ILE A 22 22.45 28.02 -26.00
C ILE A 22 23.07 28.96 -27.05
N LEU A 23 23.44 30.18 -26.64
CA LEU A 23 24.05 31.18 -27.51
C LEU A 23 25.48 30.78 -27.97
N ARG A 24 26.16 29.93 -27.20
CA ARG A 24 27.51 29.44 -27.49
C ARG A 24 27.54 28.12 -28.27
N MET A 25 26.42 27.40 -28.34
CA MET A 25 26.30 26.13 -29.06
C MET A 25 26.14 26.33 -30.57
N SER A 26 26.62 25.36 -31.35
CA SER A 26 26.38 25.35 -32.80
C SER A 26 24.94 24.95 -33.12
N ALA A 27 24.44 25.37 -34.29
CA ALA A 27 23.07 25.06 -34.72
C ALA A 27 22.80 23.55 -34.85
N ASP A 28 23.82 22.74 -35.14
CA ASP A 28 23.70 21.28 -35.21
C ASP A 28 23.65 20.62 -33.83
N ASP A 29 24.42 21.15 -32.85
CA ASP A 29 24.36 20.68 -31.47
C ASP A 29 22.99 20.99 -30.83
N LEU A 30 22.40 22.14 -31.15
CA LEU A 30 21.05 22.50 -30.71
C LEU A 30 19.98 21.55 -31.27
N ARG A 31 20.10 21.13 -32.54
CA ARG A 31 19.19 20.14 -33.14
C ARG A 31 19.31 18.78 -32.48
N SER A 32 20.53 18.32 -32.22
CA SER A 32 20.77 17.05 -31.54
C SER A 32 20.21 17.06 -30.11
N ARG A 33 20.46 18.13 -29.35
CA ARG A 33 19.95 18.30 -27.99
C ARG A 33 18.42 18.36 -27.95
N THR A 34 17.80 19.04 -28.91
CA THR A 34 16.33 19.08 -29.03
C THR A 34 15.75 17.68 -29.27
N GLN A 35 16.35 16.89 -30.17
CA GLN A 35 15.90 15.51 -30.43
C GLN A 35 16.07 14.58 -29.24
N LEU A 36 17.16 14.73 -28.48
CA LEU A 36 17.36 13.98 -27.24
C LEU A 36 16.30 14.31 -26.20
N LEU A 37 16.03 15.61 -25.99
CA LEU A 37 15.00 16.08 -25.08
C LEU A 37 13.59 15.62 -25.51
N ASP A 38 13.27 15.63 -26.80
CA ASP A 38 11.99 15.11 -27.31
C ASP A 38 11.83 13.61 -27.03
N ASN A 39 12.91 12.83 -27.18
CA ASN A 39 12.90 11.41 -26.85
C ASN A 39 12.74 11.17 -25.35
N GLU A 40 13.43 11.94 -24.51
CA GLU A 40 13.29 11.88 -23.06
C GLU A 40 11.88 12.26 -22.60
N ILE A 41 11.30 13.35 -23.14
CA ILE A 41 9.92 13.77 -22.85
C ILE A 41 8.94 12.66 -23.23
N ARG A 42 9.16 11.98 -24.36
CA ARG A 42 8.30 10.87 -24.79
C ARG A 42 8.37 9.68 -23.82
N ILE A 43 9.57 9.33 -23.38
CA ILE A 43 9.78 8.25 -22.39
C ILE A 43 9.12 8.64 -21.07
N MET A 44 9.41 9.85 -20.55
CA MET A 44 8.84 10.35 -19.31
C MET A 44 7.32 10.40 -19.33
N ARG A 45 6.69 10.82 -20.44
CA ARG A 45 5.22 10.80 -20.58
C ARG A 45 4.65 9.38 -20.47
N SER A 46 5.32 8.39 -21.07
CA SER A 46 4.93 6.98 -20.96
C SER A 46 5.09 6.46 -19.52
N GLU A 47 6.17 6.84 -18.84
CA GLU A 47 6.39 6.46 -17.44
C GLU A 47 5.37 7.06 -16.50
N VAL A 48 5.04 8.35 -16.67
CA VAL A 48 4.01 9.03 -15.89
C VAL A 48 2.66 8.33 -16.08
N GLN A 49 2.31 7.93 -17.30
CA GLN A 49 1.08 7.17 -17.54
C GLN A 49 1.10 5.79 -16.86
N ARG A 50 2.22 5.07 -16.94
CA ARG A 50 2.41 3.77 -16.27
C ARG A 50 2.26 3.90 -14.76
N ILE A 51 2.95 4.87 -14.15
CA ILE A 51 2.92 5.12 -12.72
C ILE A 51 1.50 5.52 -12.28
N ASN A 52 0.83 6.40 -13.03
CA ASN A 52 -0.55 6.79 -12.74
C ASN A 52 -1.51 5.60 -12.75
N HIS A 53 -1.36 4.67 -13.70
CA HIS A 53 -2.16 3.45 -13.71
C HIS A 53 -1.88 2.58 -12.47
N SER A 54 -0.60 2.35 -12.13
CA SER A 54 -0.23 1.60 -10.93
C SER A 54 -0.77 2.24 -9.64
N VAL A 55 -0.68 3.56 -9.52
CA VAL A 55 -1.22 4.32 -8.39
C VAL A 55 -2.74 4.13 -8.30
N GLN A 56 -3.45 4.19 -9.43
CA GLN A 56 -4.89 3.98 -9.46
C GLN A 56 -5.27 2.56 -9.01
N THR A 57 -4.58 1.53 -9.51
CA THR A 57 -4.79 0.14 -9.09
C THR A 57 -4.51 -0.06 -7.61
N LEU A 58 -3.41 0.50 -7.09
CA LEU A 58 -3.08 0.45 -5.66
C LEU A 58 -4.14 1.14 -4.82
N LYS A 59 -4.64 2.30 -5.27
CA LYS A 59 -5.70 3.05 -4.59
C LYS A 59 -7.02 2.26 -4.55
N GLU A 60 -7.36 1.55 -5.60
CA GLU A 60 -8.52 0.65 -5.64
C GLU A 60 -8.36 -0.52 -4.65
N LYS A 61 -7.19 -1.17 -4.62
CA LYS A 61 -6.89 -2.23 -3.65
C LYS A 61 -6.97 -1.72 -2.20
N VAL A 62 -6.48 -0.51 -1.92
CA VAL A 62 -6.59 0.12 -0.60
C VAL A 62 -8.05 0.37 -0.22
N LYS A 63 -8.89 0.81 -1.16
CA LYS A 63 -10.33 0.99 -0.90
C LYS A 63 -11.02 -0.34 -0.61
N GLU A 64 -10.77 -1.36 -1.42
CA GLU A 64 -11.33 -2.70 -1.22
C GLU A 64 -10.90 -3.27 0.15
N ASN A 65 -9.62 -3.18 0.49
CA ASN A 65 -9.12 -3.62 1.79
C ASN A 65 -9.76 -2.85 2.96
N ASN A 66 -9.93 -1.53 2.83
CA ASN A 66 -10.62 -0.73 3.84
C ASN A 66 -12.10 -1.11 4.01
N GLU A 67 -12.80 -1.44 2.92
CA GLU A 67 -14.17 -1.94 2.97
C GLU A 67 -14.25 -3.31 3.64
N ARG A 68 -13.32 -4.22 3.32
CA ARG A 68 -13.20 -5.53 3.99
C ARG A 68 -12.93 -5.37 5.48
N ILE A 69 -12.04 -4.47 5.87
CA ILE A 69 -11.79 -4.12 7.28
C ILE A 69 -13.06 -3.58 7.93
N LYS A 70 -13.81 -2.70 7.25
CA LYS A 70 -15.06 -2.12 7.78
C LYS A 70 -16.13 -3.18 8.01
N MET A 71 -16.30 -4.13 7.09
CA MET A 71 -17.24 -5.25 7.25
C MET A 71 -16.86 -6.15 8.44
N ASN A 72 -15.57 -6.40 8.62
CA ASN A 72 -15.06 -7.20 9.74
C ASN A 72 -15.04 -6.44 11.07
N LYS A 73 -15.10 -5.10 11.03
CA LYS A 73 -15.24 -4.22 12.19
C LYS A 73 -16.70 -3.97 12.62
N THR A 74 -17.59 -4.89 12.30
CA THR A 74 -18.97 -4.82 12.74
C THR A 74 -19.08 -5.24 14.21
N LEU A 75 -19.82 -4.46 15.01
CA LEU A 75 -20.23 -4.87 16.35
C LEU A 75 -21.20 -6.07 16.21
N PRO A 76 -21.25 -7.01 17.17
CA PRO A 76 -20.64 -7.01 18.50
C PRO A 76 -19.27 -7.69 18.59
N TYR A 77 -18.37 -7.11 19.38
CA TYR A 77 -17.10 -7.75 19.76
C TYR A 77 -17.23 -8.49 21.09
N LEU A 78 -16.53 -9.61 21.18
CA LEU A 78 -16.27 -10.33 22.43
C LEU A 78 -15.03 -9.73 23.08
N VAL A 79 -15.15 -9.29 24.33
CA VAL A 79 -14.01 -8.80 25.09
C VAL A 79 -13.19 -9.99 25.59
N SER A 80 -11.88 -9.92 25.37
CA SER A 80 -10.91 -10.94 25.77
C SER A 80 -9.71 -10.27 26.45
N ASN A 81 -9.01 -11.04 27.26
CA ASN A 81 -7.77 -10.63 27.90
C ASN A 81 -6.59 -11.37 27.25
N VAL A 82 -5.52 -10.65 26.92
CA VAL A 82 -4.26 -11.24 26.46
C VAL A 82 -3.55 -11.86 27.66
N ILE A 83 -3.31 -13.18 27.64
CA ILE A 83 -2.62 -13.87 28.73
C ILE A 83 -1.11 -13.80 28.51
N GLU A 84 -0.66 -14.18 27.32
CA GLU A 84 0.75 -14.32 27.00
C GLU A 84 0.99 -14.06 25.51
N LEU A 85 2.13 -13.47 25.21
CA LEU A 85 2.66 -13.31 23.87
C LEU A 85 3.82 -14.29 23.73
N LEU A 86 3.73 -15.18 22.76
CA LEU A 86 4.76 -16.18 22.48
C LEU A 86 5.51 -15.76 21.22
N ASP A 87 6.83 -15.66 21.34
CA ASP A 87 7.72 -15.55 20.19
C ASP A 87 8.07 -16.99 19.77
N LEU A 88 7.62 -17.41 18.58
CA LEU A 88 8.05 -18.68 18.01
C LEU A 88 9.47 -18.49 17.45
N GLU A 89 10.50 -18.81 18.25
CA GLU A 89 11.85 -18.90 17.72
C GLU A 89 12.00 -20.13 16.83
N GLU A 90 12.78 -19.99 15.76
CA GLU A 90 13.12 -21.05 14.81
C GLU A 90 13.68 -22.26 15.55
N THR A 91 12.90 -23.35 15.65
CA THR A 91 13.52 -24.66 15.72
C THR A 91 13.83 -25.01 14.28
N GLN A 92 15.11 -24.85 13.88
CA GLN A 92 15.64 -25.38 12.63
C GLN A 92 15.49 -26.90 12.62
N GLU A 93 14.33 -27.39 12.22
CA GLU A 93 14.21 -28.75 11.71
C GLU A 93 13.44 -28.69 10.39
N GLU A 94 14.22 -28.80 9.32
CA GLU A 94 13.75 -29.17 7.98
C GLU A 94 12.84 -30.39 8.08
N GLU A 95 11.61 -30.28 7.55
CA GLU A 95 10.93 -31.28 6.70
C GLU A 95 9.42 -31.05 6.74
N GLY A 96 8.87 -30.51 5.65
CA GLY A 96 7.42 -30.49 5.47
C GLY A 96 6.97 -29.38 4.54
N ALA A 97 6.52 -29.76 3.36
CA ALA A 97 6.05 -28.84 2.33
C ALA A 97 4.93 -27.91 2.84
N ASN A 98 5.07 -26.63 2.51
CA ASN A 98 4.01 -25.61 2.46
C ASN A 98 3.44 -25.12 3.80
N VAL A 99 4.31 -24.65 4.70
CA VAL A 99 3.89 -23.84 5.86
C VAL A 99 4.21 -22.37 5.58
N ASP A 100 3.20 -21.52 5.68
CA ASP A 100 3.23 -20.09 5.34
C ASP A 100 4.38 -19.37 6.07
N LEU A 101 5.38 -18.87 5.33
CA LEU A 101 6.57 -18.23 5.90
C LEU A 101 6.24 -16.99 6.77
N ASP A 102 5.07 -16.37 6.60
CA ASP A 102 4.62 -15.20 7.36
C ASP A 102 4.17 -15.53 8.80
N ALA A 103 3.86 -16.79 9.09
CA ALA A 103 3.53 -17.24 10.45
C ALA A 103 4.77 -17.30 11.37
N TYR A 104 5.97 -17.39 10.80
CA TYR A 104 7.21 -17.65 11.54
C TYR A 104 7.89 -16.42 12.14
N LYS A 105 7.50 -15.20 11.73
CA LYS A 105 8.05 -13.94 12.27
C LYS A 105 7.08 -13.14 13.12
N THR A 106 5.83 -13.58 13.19
CA THR A 106 4.77 -12.84 13.85
C THR A 106 4.54 -13.43 15.23
N LYS A 107 4.52 -12.58 16.27
CA LYS A 107 4.26 -13.03 17.64
C LYS A 107 2.90 -13.73 17.71
N CYS A 108 2.86 -14.88 18.35
CA CYS A 108 1.61 -15.56 18.67
C CYS A 108 1.03 -14.98 19.95
N ALA A 109 -0.30 -15.01 20.09
CA ALA A 109 -0.98 -14.53 21.28
C ALA A 109 -1.91 -15.61 21.84
N VAL A 110 -1.90 -15.78 23.16
CA VAL A 110 -2.89 -16.58 23.86
C VAL A 110 -3.90 -15.63 24.50
N ILE A 111 -5.17 -15.78 24.13
CA ILE A 111 -6.25 -14.93 24.64
C ILE A 111 -7.22 -15.76 25.50
N LYS A 112 -7.73 -15.14 26.57
CA LYS A 112 -8.84 -15.66 27.37
C LYS A 112 -10.07 -14.81 27.11
N THR A 113 -11.12 -15.42 26.58
CA THR A 113 -12.39 -14.72 26.36
C THR A 113 -13.14 -14.51 27.68
N SER A 114 -14.06 -13.56 27.68
CA SER A 114 -15.01 -13.35 28.79
C SER A 114 -15.87 -14.60 29.09
N THR A 115 -16.01 -15.52 28.12
CA THR A 115 -16.67 -16.82 28.31
C THR A 115 -15.78 -17.88 28.97
N ARG A 116 -14.59 -17.50 29.47
CA ARG A 116 -13.59 -18.37 30.11
C ARG A 116 -13.01 -19.45 29.19
N ALA A 117 -13.13 -19.27 27.87
CA ALA A 117 -12.44 -20.10 26.90
C ALA A 117 -11.06 -19.49 26.58
N THR A 118 -10.07 -20.35 26.36
CA THR A 118 -8.71 -19.93 25.98
C THR A 118 -8.48 -20.29 24.53
N TYR A 119 -8.08 -19.32 23.71
CA TYR A 119 -7.78 -19.52 22.30
C TYR A 119 -6.33 -19.16 22.00
N PHE A 120 -5.70 -19.95 21.13
CA PHE A 120 -4.39 -19.66 20.57
C PHE A 120 -4.57 -18.91 19.24
N LEU A 121 -3.93 -17.76 19.13
CA LEU A 121 -3.93 -16.92 17.93
C LEU A 121 -2.53 -16.98 17.28
N PRO A 122 -2.37 -17.68 16.15
CA PRO A 122 -1.07 -17.78 15.48
C PRO A 122 -0.61 -16.45 14.87
N VAL A 123 -1.54 -15.55 14.53
CA VAL A 123 -1.24 -14.23 13.96
C VAL A 123 -2.05 -13.15 14.69
N VAL A 124 -1.35 -12.25 15.38
CA VAL A 124 -1.94 -11.01 15.92
C VAL A 124 -2.50 -10.17 14.76
N GLY A 125 -3.83 -10.01 14.71
CA GLY A 125 -4.55 -9.49 13.54
C GLY A 125 -4.31 -8.00 13.25
N LEU A 126 -5.29 -7.15 13.56
CA LEU A 126 -5.26 -5.71 13.19
C LEU A 126 -4.45 -4.83 14.16
N VAL A 127 -3.81 -5.41 15.18
CA VAL A 127 -3.09 -4.67 16.23
C VAL A 127 -1.63 -5.10 16.20
N ASP A 128 -0.73 -4.13 16.34
CA ASP A 128 0.70 -4.39 16.35
C ASP A 128 1.09 -5.22 17.59
N PRO A 129 1.84 -6.34 17.43
CA PRO A 129 2.36 -7.11 18.56
C PRO A 129 3.21 -6.32 19.55
N ALA A 130 3.85 -5.22 19.13
CA ALA A 130 4.70 -4.41 20.01
C ALA A 130 3.91 -3.58 21.03
N GLU A 131 2.65 -3.26 20.72
CA GLU A 131 1.76 -2.48 21.60
C GLU A 131 1.03 -3.35 22.62
N LEU A 132 0.93 -4.66 22.37
CA LEU A 132 0.23 -5.60 23.23
C LEU A 132 1.06 -5.98 24.44
N LYS A 133 0.42 -6.01 25.62
CA LYS A 133 0.98 -6.55 26.86
C LYS A 133 0.07 -7.63 27.45
N PRO A 134 0.65 -8.61 28.16
CA PRO A 134 -0.11 -9.50 29.03
C PRO A 134 -0.99 -8.69 30.00
N GLY A 135 -2.28 -8.98 30.05
CA GLY A 135 -3.28 -8.28 30.85
C GLY A 135 -4.14 -7.27 30.08
N ASP A 136 -3.80 -6.95 28.83
CA ASP A 136 -4.57 -5.98 28.04
C ASP A 136 -5.92 -6.53 27.59
N LEU A 137 -6.92 -5.65 27.58
CA LEU A 137 -8.27 -5.92 27.11
C LEU A 137 -8.36 -5.69 25.61
N VAL A 138 -8.64 -6.75 24.86
CA VAL A 138 -8.75 -6.72 23.39
C VAL A 138 -10.15 -7.14 22.92
N GLY A 139 -10.60 -6.50 21.85
CA GLY A 139 -11.87 -6.82 21.19
C GLY A 139 -11.66 -7.89 20.13
N VAL A 140 -12.35 -9.01 20.26
CA VAL A 140 -12.25 -10.17 19.37
C VAL A 140 -13.59 -10.35 18.65
N ASN A 141 -13.60 -10.56 17.34
CA ASN A 141 -14.85 -10.71 16.59
C ASN A 141 -15.50 -12.09 16.88
N LYS A 142 -16.74 -12.10 17.40
CA LYS A 142 -17.44 -13.31 17.88
C LYS A 142 -17.65 -14.40 16.83
N VAL A 143 -17.85 -14.03 15.56
CA VAL A 143 -18.26 -14.99 14.50
C VAL A 143 -17.10 -15.91 14.09
N TYR A 144 -15.86 -15.41 14.10
CA TYR A 144 -14.71 -16.18 13.65
C TYR A 144 -14.30 -17.30 14.62
N TRP A 145 -14.54 -17.13 15.92
CA TRP A 145 -14.02 -18.05 16.95
C TRP A 145 -15.02 -19.11 17.40
N ASN A 146 -16.32 -18.87 17.20
CA ASN A 146 -17.33 -19.90 17.46
C ASN A 146 -17.15 -21.10 16.50
N ASN A 147 -16.75 -20.86 15.25
CA ASN A 147 -16.54 -21.92 14.25
C ASN A 147 -15.26 -22.74 14.45
N ILE A 148 -14.36 -22.33 15.34
CA ILE A 148 -13.10 -23.06 15.65
C ILE A 148 -13.31 -24.00 16.86
N ALA A 149 -14.42 -23.87 17.59
CA ALA A 149 -14.72 -24.62 18.80
C ALA A 149 -15.72 -25.78 18.63
N GLU A 150 -16.20 -26.03 17.40
CA GLU A 150 -16.91 -27.27 17.00
C GLU A 150 -15.96 -28.19 16.24
#